data_AF-A0A1E3IYN1-F1
#
_entry.id   AF-A0A1E3IYN1-F1
#
_cell.length_a   1.000
_cell.length_b   1.000
_cell.length_c   1.000
_cell.angle_alpha   90.00
_cell.angle_beta   90.00
_cell.angle_gamma   90.00
#
_symmetry.space_group_name_H-M   'P 1'
#
loop_
_entity.id
_entity.type
_entity.pdbx_description
1 polymer ?
#
loop_
_entity_poly.entity_id
_entity_poly.type
_entity_poly.pdbx_seq_one_letter_code
_entity_poly.pdbx_strand_id
1 'polypeptide(L)'
;MPAPSVSTLEATSAILGEYMLKGWTLTDLHCSSCKTTPLMREPAAIASRENRERVQFCAGCDGRPEGRVRVPPVASVPEASVPAGGLGAYETRAVASESTDRQETVAVPQQSRSRPAEASQQSQSQTEPKADPAASLSQLLLQGYSLLADTCPNTSCRGIPLAGYPKRKDGSKDGRKVCVSCGMGWVEEKSVDEGWVLTGEKKGTREDDGGAESPRSKKRRELYGLGDVKGKGKAVDVGEFERQARASENELVSKAEEKELEEAVAEVGSEGSLVHKDILTKEQSSNSIQQPHLAQSLTQTSSALSTTLSHLASSLSSLTQPERLAEGEKSGKLFVDIKLHTEALKDVLGVLGEVEKARKGW
;
A
#
# COMPACT_ATOMS: atom_id res chain seq x y z
N MET A 1 30.05 -25.87 5.39
CA MET A 1 28.60 -26.11 5.25
C MET A 1 28.17 -25.53 3.91
N PRO A 2 27.53 -26.31 3.03
CA PRO A 2 27.03 -25.79 1.75
C PRO A 2 25.90 -24.80 2.00
N ALA A 3 25.90 -23.68 1.28
CA ALA A 3 24.84 -22.68 1.35
C ALA A 3 23.50 -23.30 0.89
N PRO A 4 22.36 -22.93 1.50
CA PRO A 4 21.06 -23.41 1.05
C PRO A 4 20.82 -22.95 -0.40
N SER A 5 20.56 -23.90 -1.28
CA SER A 5 20.14 -23.62 -2.65
C SER A 5 18.73 -23.03 -2.59
N VAL A 6 18.62 -21.71 -2.70
CA VAL A 6 17.33 -21.04 -2.92
C VAL A 6 16.67 -21.63 -4.17
N SER A 7 15.40 -21.97 -4.05
CA SER A 7 14.70 -22.60 -5.16
C SER A 7 14.57 -21.62 -6.33
N THR A 8 14.65 -22.12 -7.58
CA THR A 8 14.53 -21.28 -8.78
C THR A 8 13.22 -20.48 -8.81
N LEU A 9 12.16 -21.04 -8.22
CA LEU A 9 10.87 -20.37 -8.08
C LEU A 9 10.92 -19.19 -7.11
N GLU A 10 11.58 -19.33 -5.95
CA GLU A 10 11.77 -18.22 -5.01
C GLU A 10 12.59 -17.09 -5.63
N ALA A 11 13.67 -17.43 -6.35
CA ALA A 11 14.49 -16.44 -7.04
C ALA A 11 13.70 -15.68 -8.12
N THR A 12 12.88 -16.39 -8.90
CA THR A 12 12.02 -15.78 -9.91
C THR A 12 10.96 -14.88 -9.26
N SER A 13 10.36 -15.34 -8.17
CA SER A 13 9.33 -14.58 -7.43
C SER A 13 9.89 -13.30 -6.81
N ALA A 14 11.14 -13.34 -6.31
CA ALA A 14 11.82 -12.17 -5.79
C ALA A 14 12.07 -11.11 -6.88
N ILE A 15 12.51 -11.54 -8.07
CA ILE A 15 12.70 -10.65 -9.23
C ILE A 15 11.36 -10.03 -9.63
N LEU A 16 10.31 -10.83 -9.79
CA LEU A 16 8.98 -10.32 -10.15
C LEU A 16 8.49 -9.27 -9.14
N GLY A 17 8.61 -9.55 -7.84
CA GLY A 17 8.22 -8.62 -6.78
C GLY A 17 8.99 -7.30 -6.83
N GLU A 18 10.31 -7.35 -7.07
CA GLU A 18 11.14 -6.15 -7.19
C GLU A 18 10.72 -5.26 -8.38
N TYR A 19 10.46 -5.86 -9.54
CA TYR A 19 10.03 -5.11 -10.73
C TYR A 19 8.62 -4.54 -10.59
N MET A 20 7.71 -5.26 -9.93
CA MET A 20 6.38 -4.74 -9.61
C MET A 20 6.45 -3.51 -8.71
N LEU A 21 7.37 -3.48 -7.74
CA LEU A 21 7.60 -2.29 -6.89
C LEU A 21 8.19 -1.11 -7.67
N LYS A 22 8.94 -1.38 -8.75
CA LYS A 22 9.42 -0.38 -9.72
C LYS A 22 8.31 0.07 -10.70
N GLY A 23 7.08 -0.43 -10.55
CA GLY A 23 5.92 -0.07 -11.37
C GLY A 23 5.72 -0.95 -12.61
N TRP A 24 6.54 -1.99 -12.82
CA TRP A 24 6.34 -2.90 -13.94
C TRP A 24 5.06 -3.71 -13.77
N THR A 25 4.41 -4.02 -14.89
CA THR A 25 3.11 -4.70 -14.90
C THR A 25 3.25 -6.11 -15.44
N LEU A 26 2.59 -7.07 -14.80
CA LEU A 26 2.47 -8.44 -15.33
C LEU A 26 1.52 -8.43 -16.53
N THR A 27 1.89 -9.13 -17.59
CA THR A 27 1.03 -9.36 -18.76
C THR A 27 0.36 -10.73 -18.67
N ASP A 28 -0.70 -10.90 -19.45
CA ASP A 28 -1.40 -12.17 -19.68
C ASP A 28 -0.61 -13.14 -20.57
N LEU A 29 0.44 -12.65 -21.23
CA LEU A 29 1.33 -13.43 -22.07
C LEU A 29 2.40 -14.14 -21.25
N HIS A 30 2.64 -15.41 -21.55
CA HIS A 30 3.69 -16.21 -20.94
C HIS A 30 4.92 -16.25 -21.85
N CYS A 31 6.11 -16.34 -21.26
CA CYS A 31 7.34 -16.44 -22.04
C CYS A 31 7.32 -17.69 -22.93
N SER A 32 7.63 -17.55 -24.22
CA SER A 32 7.64 -18.66 -25.18
C SER A 32 8.65 -19.76 -24.85
N SER A 33 9.74 -19.40 -24.15
CA SER A 33 10.83 -20.32 -23.80
C SER A 33 10.49 -21.18 -22.59
N CYS A 34 10.09 -20.59 -21.46
CA CYS A 34 9.77 -21.36 -20.24
C CYS A 34 8.30 -21.74 -20.10
N LYS A 35 7.36 -21.04 -20.77
CA LYS A 35 5.89 -21.21 -20.73
C LYS A 35 5.23 -21.08 -19.35
N THR A 36 6.01 -21.02 -18.28
CA THR A 36 5.54 -20.96 -16.89
C THR A 36 5.59 -19.55 -16.31
N THR A 37 6.55 -18.73 -16.73
CA THR A 37 6.72 -17.37 -16.20
C THR A 37 5.95 -16.35 -17.05
N PRO A 38 5.07 -15.54 -16.46
CA PRO A 38 4.42 -14.43 -17.16
C PRO A 38 5.45 -13.36 -17.56
N LEU A 39 5.23 -12.73 -18.71
CA LEU A 39 6.05 -11.61 -19.17
C LEU A 39 5.70 -10.35 -18.40
N MET A 40 6.70 -9.55 -18.05
CA MET A 40 6.53 -8.22 -17.47
C MET A 40 6.66 -7.14 -18.54
N ARG A 41 5.86 -6.08 -18.43
CA ARG A 41 5.85 -4.92 -19.30
C ARG A 41 6.22 -3.65 -18.53
N GLU A 42 7.09 -2.88 -19.16
CA GLU A 42 7.57 -1.61 -18.62
C GLU A 42 6.46 -0.54 -18.51
N PRO A 43 6.51 0.36 -17.50
CA PRO A 43 5.62 1.50 -17.41
C PRO A 43 5.64 2.39 -18.65
N ALA A 44 4.45 2.78 -19.11
CA ALA A 44 4.28 3.62 -20.30
C ALA A 44 5.07 4.94 -20.24
N ALA A 45 5.14 5.54 -19.05
CA ALA A 45 5.84 6.81 -18.82
C ALA A 45 7.35 6.70 -19.08
N ILE A 46 7.98 5.58 -18.70
CA ILE A 46 9.42 5.38 -18.85
C ILE A 46 9.77 5.15 -20.33
N ALA A 47 9.00 4.29 -21.00
CA ALA A 47 9.17 4.04 -22.44
C ALA A 47 8.98 5.30 -23.28
N SER A 48 7.98 6.14 -22.94
CA SER A 48 7.70 7.38 -23.65
C SER A 48 8.81 8.42 -23.46
N ARG A 49 9.36 8.54 -22.24
CA ARG A 49 10.47 9.46 -21.95
C ARG A 49 11.73 9.12 -22.74
N GLU A 50 11.97 7.83 -23.00
CA GLU A 50 13.12 7.35 -23.78
C GLU A 50 12.81 7.21 -25.28
N ASN A 51 11.62 7.60 -25.73
CA ASN A 51 11.14 7.50 -27.10
C ASN A 51 11.39 6.10 -27.73
N ARG A 52 11.13 5.04 -26.95
CA ARG A 52 11.28 3.65 -27.39
C ARG A 52 10.01 2.85 -27.16
N GLU A 53 9.87 1.77 -27.91
CA GLU A 53 8.79 0.82 -27.71
C GLU A 53 8.88 0.15 -26.34
N ARG A 54 7.71 -0.22 -25.80
CA ARG A 54 7.62 -0.87 -24.48
C ARG A 54 8.30 -2.22 -24.53
N VAL A 55 9.30 -2.41 -23.69
CA VAL A 55 10.01 -3.68 -23.60
C VAL A 55 9.19 -4.67 -22.77
N GLN A 56 9.20 -5.92 -23.22
CA GLN A 56 8.69 -7.08 -22.48
C GLN A 56 9.86 -7.94 -22.02
N PHE A 57 9.76 -8.49 -20.82
CA PHE A 57 10.87 -9.17 -20.16
C PHE A 57 10.39 -10.39 -19.37
N CYS A 58 11.12 -11.50 -19.44
CA CYS A 58 10.84 -12.72 -18.67
C CYS A 58 11.78 -12.85 -17.46
N ALA A 59 11.26 -12.77 -16.23
CA ALA A 59 12.07 -12.88 -15.03
C ALA A 59 12.83 -14.22 -14.90
N GLY A 60 12.26 -15.31 -15.41
CA GLY A 60 12.85 -16.65 -15.32
C GLY A 60 13.94 -16.92 -16.37
N CYS A 61 13.80 -16.37 -17.58
CA CYS A 61 14.75 -16.63 -18.67
C CYS A 61 15.79 -15.53 -18.82
N ASP A 62 15.39 -14.27 -18.69
CA ASP A 62 16.28 -13.15 -19.00
C ASP A 62 17.15 -12.73 -17.81
N GLY A 63 16.75 -13.10 -16.58
CA GLY A 63 17.45 -12.78 -15.33
C GLY A 63 17.45 -11.28 -15.01
N ARG A 64 18.10 -10.83 -13.93
CA ARG A 64 18.09 -9.41 -13.54
C ARG A 64 18.74 -8.55 -14.65
N PRO A 65 18.00 -7.64 -15.31
CA PRO A 65 18.53 -6.88 -16.46
C PRO A 65 19.65 -5.91 -16.06
N GLU A 66 19.78 -5.58 -14.76
CA GLU A 66 20.90 -4.80 -14.19
C GLU A 66 22.28 -5.48 -14.41
N GLY A 67 22.31 -6.77 -14.77
CA GLY A 67 23.54 -7.50 -15.11
C GLY A 67 23.82 -7.63 -16.61
N ARG A 68 22.88 -7.28 -17.49
CA ARG A 68 23.17 -7.19 -18.93
C ARG A 68 23.77 -5.82 -19.22
N VAL A 69 25.07 -5.68 -18.93
CA VAL A 69 25.90 -4.69 -19.63
C VAL A 69 25.57 -4.84 -21.11
N ARG A 70 24.99 -3.80 -21.72
CA ARG A 70 24.79 -3.72 -23.18
C ARG A 70 26.13 -3.99 -23.83
N VAL A 71 26.38 -5.24 -24.23
CA VAL A 71 27.37 -5.52 -25.26
C VAL A 71 26.78 -4.85 -26.50
N PRO A 72 27.43 -3.83 -27.08
CA PRO A 72 26.92 -3.17 -28.27
C PRO A 72 26.67 -4.23 -29.35
N PRO A 73 25.57 -4.13 -30.11
CA PRO A 73 25.29 -5.07 -31.18
C PRO A 73 26.46 -5.04 -32.16
N VAL A 74 27.26 -6.11 -32.19
CA VAL A 74 28.27 -6.30 -33.22
C VAL A 74 27.50 -6.46 -34.52
N ALA A 75 27.66 -5.48 -35.41
CA ALA A 75 27.02 -5.44 -36.71
C ALA A 75 27.20 -6.78 -37.43
N SER A 76 26.08 -7.45 -37.71
CA SER A 76 26.04 -8.64 -38.55
C SER A 76 26.43 -8.21 -39.97
N VAL A 77 27.59 -8.67 -40.42
CA VAL A 77 28.07 -8.49 -41.79
C VAL A 77 27.13 -9.26 -42.75
N PRO A 78 26.66 -8.66 -43.86
CA PRO A 78 25.94 -9.39 -44.89
C PRO A 78 26.95 -10.17 -45.75
N GLU A 79 26.96 -11.50 -45.63
CA GLU A 79 27.70 -12.36 -46.56
C GLU A 79 26.76 -12.88 -47.66
N ALA A 80 27.19 -12.64 -48.89
CA ALA A 80 26.44 -12.82 -50.12
C ALA A 80 26.66 -14.20 -50.74
N SER A 81 25.57 -14.74 -51.30
CA SER A 81 25.48 -15.46 -52.59
C SER A 81 26.14 -16.84 -52.84
N VAL A 82 25.28 -17.88 -52.94
CA VAL A 82 25.11 -18.90 -54.04
C VAL A 82 26.22 -19.98 -54.23
N PRO A 83 26.02 -21.21 -54.84
CA PRO A 83 24.84 -21.87 -55.45
C PRO A 83 24.48 -23.33 -55.03
N ALA A 84 23.25 -23.69 -55.42
CA ALA A 84 22.75 -24.94 -56.06
C ALA A 84 23.50 -26.28 -55.97
N GLY A 85 22.71 -27.33 -55.67
CA GLY A 85 22.87 -28.67 -56.28
C GLY A 85 22.86 -29.82 -55.28
N GLY A 86 21.85 -30.70 -55.33
CA GLY A 86 21.90 -31.97 -54.61
C GLY A 86 20.54 -32.65 -54.44
N LEU A 87 20.12 -33.37 -55.48
CA LEU A 87 19.04 -34.35 -55.43
C LEU A 87 19.51 -35.61 -54.66
N GLY A 88 18.63 -36.17 -53.83
CA GLY A 88 18.75 -37.48 -53.17
C GLY A 88 17.83 -37.50 -51.95
N ALA A 89 16.60 -38.02 -52.01
CA ALA A 89 16.22 -39.45 -52.03
C ALA A 89 16.74 -40.21 -50.80
N TYR A 90 15.90 -41.13 -50.28
CA TYR A 90 16.04 -42.00 -49.10
C TYR A 90 16.16 -41.27 -47.74
N GLU A 91 15.46 -41.60 -46.64
CA GLU A 91 14.85 -42.86 -46.25
C GLU A 91 13.81 -42.63 -45.15
N THR A 92 12.71 -43.36 -45.31
CA THR A 92 11.67 -43.64 -44.34
C THR A 92 12.27 -44.26 -43.06
N ARG A 93 11.95 -43.71 -41.89
CA ARG A 93 11.92 -44.53 -40.68
C ARG A 93 10.74 -44.16 -39.79
N ALA A 94 9.65 -44.89 -40.06
CA ALA A 94 8.64 -45.18 -39.07
C ALA A 94 9.30 -45.95 -37.92
N VAL A 95 9.01 -45.53 -36.68
CA VAL A 95 9.06 -46.40 -35.52
C VAL A 95 7.77 -46.20 -34.76
N ALA A 96 6.90 -47.20 -34.93
CA ALA A 96 5.90 -47.60 -33.97
C ALA A 96 6.59 -48.22 -32.74
N SER A 97 5.77 -48.56 -31.73
CA SER A 97 6.07 -49.06 -30.37
C SER A 97 6.05 -47.94 -29.33
N GLU A 98 5.31 -48.02 -28.22
CA GLU A 98 4.55 -49.14 -27.67
C GLU A 98 3.59 -48.59 -26.61
N SER A 99 2.37 -49.12 -26.62
CA SER A 99 1.41 -49.04 -25.54
C SER A 99 1.97 -49.65 -24.25
N THR A 100 2.00 -48.88 -23.17
CA THR A 100 2.01 -49.45 -21.82
C THR A 100 0.97 -48.73 -20.97
N ASP A 101 -0.18 -49.39 -20.96
CA ASP A 101 -1.23 -49.30 -19.96
C ASP A 101 -0.60 -49.58 -18.57
N ARG A 102 -0.64 -48.60 -17.67
CA ARG A 102 -0.31 -48.80 -16.25
C ARG A 102 -1.49 -48.34 -15.41
N GLN A 103 -2.44 -49.26 -15.27
CA GLN A 103 -3.39 -49.25 -14.16
C GLN A 103 -2.62 -49.42 -12.85
N GLU A 104 -2.54 -48.36 -12.06
CA GLU A 104 -2.13 -48.44 -10.67
C GLU A 104 -3.38 -48.65 -9.82
N THR A 105 -3.71 -49.91 -9.58
CA THR A 105 -4.66 -50.34 -8.54
C THR A 105 -4.04 -50.07 -7.17
N VAL A 106 -4.31 -48.89 -6.61
CA VAL A 106 -4.01 -48.62 -5.20
C VAL A 106 -5.17 -49.13 -4.34
N ALA A 107 -4.83 -50.09 -3.48
CA ALA A 107 -5.73 -50.75 -2.57
C ALA A 107 -6.43 -49.76 -1.62
N VAL A 108 -7.75 -49.89 -1.57
CA VAL A 108 -8.66 -49.27 -0.60
C VAL A 108 -8.45 -49.92 0.77
N PRO A 109 -8.11 -49.18 1.85
CA PRO A 109 -8.31 -49.67 3.20
C PRO A 109 -9.79 -49.50 3.55
N GLN A 110 -10.52 -50.62 3.60
CA GLN A 110 -11.83 -50.68 4.24
C GLN A 110 -11.62 -50.49 5.75
N GLN A 111 -11.97 -49.32 6.27
CA GLN A 111 -12.15 -49.14 7.71
C GLN A 111 -13.62 -48.99 8.05
N SER A 112 -13.99 -49.86 8.97
CA SER A 112 -15.30 -50.24 9.45
C SER A 112 -16.11 -49.10 10.05
N ARG A 113 -17.42 -49.17 9.76
CA ARG A 113 -18.51 -48.44 10.39
C ARG A 113 -18.52 -48.65 11.91
N SER A 114 -18.57 -47.55 12.66
CA SER A 114 -19.32 -47.48 13.92
C SER A 114 -19.80 -46.05 14.15
N ARG A 115 -21.12 -45.94 14.19
CA ARG A 115 -21.91 -44.77 14.58
C ARG A 115 -21.92 -44.72 16.12
N PRO A 116 -21.88 -43.53 16.73
CA PRO A 116 -22.94 -43.22 17.68
C PRO A 116 -23.52 -41.81 17.47
N ALA A 117 -24.77 -41.70 17.90
CA ALA A 117 -25.62 -40.56 17.80
C ALA A 117 -25.35 -39.54 18.93
N GLU A 118 -25.77 -38.31 18.60
CA GLU A 118 -26.32 -37.27 19.47
C GLU A 118 -25.44 -36.42 20.40
N ALA A 119 -25.67 -35.12 20.21
CA ALA A 119 -25.69 -34.04 21.19
C ALA A 119 -24.37 -33.65 21.85
N SER A 120 -23.69 -32.66 21.27
CA SER A 120 -23.18 -31.49 21.99
C SER A 120 -22.81 -30.38 21.00
N GLN A 121 -23.64 -29.34 20.95
CA GLN A 121 -23.27 -28.04 20.41
C GLN A 121 -22.41 -27.34 21.47
N GLN A 122 -21.08 -27.38 21.32
CA GLN A 122 -20.18 -26.52 22.09
C GLN A 122 -18.87 -26.32 21.34
N SER A 123 -18.74 -25.12 20.76
CA SER A 123 -17.51 -24.31 20.72
C SER A 123 -16.20 -25.09 20.60
N GLN A 124 -15.86 -25.50 19.38
CA GLN A 124 -14.50 -25.89 19.00
C GLN A 124 -13.88 -24.81 18.11
N SER A 125 -13.46 -23.72 18.74
CA SER A 125 -12.41 -22.85 18.22
C SER A 125 -11.08 -23.38 18.78
N GLN A 126 -10.57 -24.47 18.20
CA GLN A 126 -9.22 -24.92 18.46
C GLN A 126 -8.43 -24.90 17.16
N THR A 127 -7.34 -24.15 17.23
CA THR A 127 -6.35 -23.79 16.23
C THR A 127 -5.72 -25.02 15.57
N GLU A 128 -6.41 -25.58 14.58
CA GLU A 128 -5.80 -26.44 13.56
C GLU A 128 -4.83 -25.60 12.70
N PRO A 129 -3.72 -26.18 12.21
CA PRO A 129 -2.78 -25.50 11.34
C PRO A 129 -3.53 -24.94 10.13
N LYS A 130 -3.39 -23.62 9.89
CA LYS A 130 -4.15 -22.83 8.91
C LYS A 130 -4.28 -23.59 7.58
N ALA A 131 -5.41 -24.28 7.41
CA ALA A 131 -5.73 -24.98 6.17
C ALA A 131 -5.62 -24.00 5.01
N ASP A 132 -5.13 -24.48 3.87
CA ASP A 132 -5.00 -23.67 2.67
C ASP A 132 -6.31 -22.91 2.42
N PRO A 133 -6.28 -21.58 2.24
CA PRO A 133 -7.48 -20.78 2.10
C PRO A 133 -8.33 -21.25 0.91
N ALA A 134 -7.71 -21.82 -0.12
CA ALA A 134 -8.41 -22.44 -1.25
C ALA A 134 -9.23 -23.68 -0.85
N ALA A 135 -8.70 -24.54 0.03
CA ALA A 135 -9.41 -25.71 0.52
C ALA A 135 -10.62 -25.30 1.39
N SER A 136 -10.41 -24.37 2.33
CA SER A 136 -11.48 -23.81 3.16
C SER A 136 -12.56 -23.12 2.30
N LEU A 137 -12.15 -22.41 1.24
CA LEU A 137 -13.11 -21.79 0.32
C LEU A 137 -13.95 -22.86 -0.39
N SER A 138 -13.31 -23.90 -0.92
CA SER A 138 -14.01 -24.98 -1.62
C SER A 138 -15.03 -25.67 -0.70
N GLN A 139 -14.69 -25.87 0.57
CA GLN A 139 -15.57 -26.47 1.57
C GLN A 139 -16.78 -25.57 1.87
N LEU A 140 -16.58 -24.26 1.99
CA LEU A 140 -17.67 -23.30 2.20
C LEU A 140 -18.61 -23.24 0.99
N LEU A 141 -18.09 -23.27 -0.23
CA LEU A 141 -18.92 -23.31 -1.45
C LEU A 141 -19.77 -24.59 -1.51
N LEU A 142 -19.21 -25.74 -1.11
CA LEU A 142 -19.95 -27.00 -1.01
C LEU A 142 -21.04 -26.96 0.08
N GLN A 143 -20.85 -26.15 1.12
CA GLN A 143 -21.86 -25.88 2.15
C GLN A 143 -22.93 -24.86 1.72
N GLY A 144 -22.85 -24.33 0.49
CA GLY A 144 -23.80 -23.37 -0.05
C GLY A 144 -23.51 -21.91 0.30
N TYR A 145 -22.31 -21.59 0.78
CA TYR A 145 -21.86 -20.21 0.89
C TYR A 145 -21.63 -19.63 -0.52
N SER A 146 -21.75 -18.31 -0.65
CA SER A 146 -21.54 -17.60 -1.92
C SER A 146 -20.24 -16.80 -1.86
N LEU A 147 -19.40 -16.88 -2.89
CA LEU A 147 -18.21 -16.02 -2.99
C LEU A 147 -18.64 -14.57 -3.19
N LEU A 148 -18.06 -13.64 -2.42
CA LEU A 148 -18.23 -12.20 -2.59
C LEU A 148 -16.98 -11.60 -3.24
N ALA A 149 -17.16 -10.48 -3.95
CA ALA A 149 -16.03 -9.72 -4.50
C ALA A 149 -15.23 -8.94 -3.44
N ASP A 150 -15.74 -8.87 -2.21
CA ASP A 150 -15.11 -8.16 -1.10
C ASP A 150 -13.92 -8.95 -0.54
N THR A 151 -12.86 -8.23 -0.18
CA THR A 151 -11.69 -8.78 0.50
C THR A 151 -11.74 -8.55 2.01
N CYS A 152 -11.12 -9.44 2.79
CA CYS A 152 -11.02 -9.31 4.24
C CYS A 152 -10.27 -8.03 4.65
N PRO A 153 -10.83 -7.20 5.56
CA PRO A 153 -10.18 -5.97 6.04
C PRO A 153 -9.04 -6.24 7.03
N ASN A 154 -8.94 -7.46 7.56
CA ASN A 154 -7.86 -7.80 8.48
C ASN A 154 -6.51 -7.84 7.75
N THR A 155 -5.53 -7.12 8.28
CA THR A 155 -4.17 -7.03 7.71
C THR A 155 -3.47 -8.38 7.62
N SER A 156 -3.81 -9.32 8.50
CA SER A 156 -3.28 -10.70 8.48
C SER A 156 -3.87 -11.59 7.36
N CYS A 157 -4.97 -11.16 6.73
CA CYS A 157 -5.72 -11.90 5.71
C CYS A 157 -5.87 -11.09 4.41
N ARG A 158 -4.89 -10.24 4.10
CA ARG A 158 -4.96 -9.31 2.97
C ARG A 158 -5.11 -10.07 1.65
N GLY A 159 -6.11 -9.69 0.86
CA GLY A 159 -6.40 -10.31 -0.45
C GLY A 159 -7.22 -11.60 -0.38
N ILE A 160 -7.57 -12.09 0.81
CA ILE A 160 -8.44 -13.27 0.95
C ILE A 160 -9.90 -12.83 0.80
N PRO A 161 -10.68 -13.46 -0.09
CA PRO A 161 -12.07 -13.09 -0.33
C PRO A 161 -12.97 -13.44 0.86
N LEU A 162 -14.08 -12.72 0.98
CA LEU A 162 -15.16 -13.02 1.92
C LEU A 162 -16.18 -13.98 1.27
N ALA A 163 -16.79 -14.83 2.08
CA ALA A 163 -17.88 -15.72 1.68
C ALA A 163 -19.17 -15.30 2.39
N GLY A 164 -20.27 -15.13 1.66
CA GLY A 164 -21.60 -14.84 2.19
C GLY A 164 -22.28 -16.11 2.69
N TYR A 165 -23.03 -15.99 3.79
CA TYR A 165 -23.78 -17.13 4.33
C TYR A 165 -24.84 -17.63 3.34
N PRO A 166 -25.21 -18.94 3.41
CA PRO A 166 -26.27 -19.49 2.58
C PRO A 166 -27.58 -18.70 2.71
N LYS A 167 -28.37 -18.67 1.64
CA LYS A 167 -29.70 -18.05 1.65
C LYS A 167 -30.57 -18.67 2.75
N ARG A 168 -31.38 -17.85 3.40
CA ARG A 168 -32.35 -18.33 4.39
C ARG A 168 -33.43 -19.18 3.71
N LYS A 169 -34.20 -19.93 4.49
CA LYS A 169 -35.34 -20.72 3.98
C LYS A 169 -36.36 -19.86 3.24
N ASP A 170 -36.43 -18.57 3.57
CA ASP A 170 -37.30 -17.58 2.94
C ASP A 170 -36.78 -17.10 1.57
N GLY A 171 -35.62 -17.61 1.12
CA GLY A 171 -34.97 -17.20 -0.13
C GLY A 171 -34.24 -15.84 -0.05
N SER A 172 -34.36 -15.13 1.06
CA SER A 172 -33.65 -13.88 1.33
C SER A 172 -32.15 -14.12 1.51
N LYS A 173 -31.36 -13.16 1.01
CA LYS A 173 -29.89 -13.18 1.12
C LYS A 173 -29.52 -12.78 2.55
N ASP A 174 -28.70 -13.60 3.21
CA ASP A 174 -28.12 -13.22 4.50
C ASP A 174 -26.97 -12.25 4.24
N GLY A 175 -27.01 -11.05 4.84
CA GLY A 175 -25.92 -10.07 4.66
C GLY A 175 -24.74 -10.30 5.58
N ARG A 176 -24.74 -11.40 6.34
CA ARG A 176 -23.54 -11.89 7.02
C ARG A 176 -22.53 -12.40 5.99
N LYS A 177 -21.28 -12.04 6.19
CA LYS A 177 -20.12 -12.48 5.41
C LYS A 177 -19.01 -12.94 6.35
N VAL A 178 -18.25 -13.96 5.97
CA VAL A 178 -17.18 -14.56 6.77
C VAL A 178 -15.88 -14.63 5.98
N CYS A 179 -14.73 -14.39 6.62
CA CYS A 179 -13.43 -14.55 5.96
C CYS A 179 -13.03 -16.01 5.98
N VAL A 180 -12.67 -16.52 4.81
CA VAL A 180 -12.31 -17.93 4.62
C VAL A 180 -11.09 -18.36 5.48
N SER A 181 -10.16 -17.45 5.75
CA SER A 181 -8.92 -17.79 6.47
C SER A 181 -9.00 -17.56 7.97
N CYS A 182 -9.51 -16.40 8.43
CA CYS A 182 -9.59 -16.10 9.87
C CYS A 182 -10.94 -16.44 10.50
N GLY A 183 -11.96 -16.78 9.73
CA GLY A 183 -13.29 -17.11 10.25
C GLY A 183 -14.05 -15.93 10.88
N MET A 184 -13.51 -14.70 10.81
CA MET A 184 -14.21 -13.53 11.32
C MET A 184 -15.46 -13.25 10.47
N GLY A 185 -16.56 -12.90 11.14
CA GLY A 185 -17.82 -12.53 10.51
C GLY A 185 -18.01 -11.01 10.48
N TRP A 186 -18.61 -10.51 9.40
CA TRP A 186 -19.09 -9.14 9.24
C TRP A 186 -20.54 -9.15 8.79
N VAL A 187 -21.25 -8.08 9.05
CA VAL A 187 -22.62 -7.87 8.57
C VAL A 187 -22.59 -6.66 7.64
N GLU A 188 -23.20 -6.77 6.47
CA GLU A 188 -23.38 -5.63 5.58
C GLU A 188 -24.43 -4.69 6.19
N GLU A 189 -24.09 -3.41 6.36
CA GLU A 189 -24.93 -2.42 7.05
C GLU A 189 -26.34 -2.33 6.45
N LYS A 190 -26.45 -2.48 5.13
CA LYS A 190 -27.72 -2.49 4.38
C LYS A 190 -28.63 -3.68 4.68
N SER A 191 -28.09 -4.75 5.26
CA SER A 191 -28.82 -5.99 5.58
C SER A 191 -29.28 -6.05 7.03
N VAL A 192 -28.84 -5.10 7.85
CA VAL A 192 -29.36 -4.95 9.21
C VAL A 192 -30.73 -4.30 9.06
N ASP A 193 -31.78 -5.11 9.14
CA ASP A 193 -33.14 -4.58 9.28
C ASP A 193 -33.12 -3.53 10.41
N GLU A 194 -33.63 -2.32 10.13
CA GLU A 194 -33.57 -1.17 11.06
C GLU A 194 -34.16 -1.48 12.46
N GLY A 195 -34.90 -2.58 12.59
CA GLY A 195 -35.40 -3.11 13.87
C GLY A 195 -34.37 -3.86 14.74
N TRP A 196 -33.14 -4.10 14.27
CA TRP A 196 -32.04 -4.69 15.05
C TRP A 196 -31.00 -3.67 15.51
N VAL A 197 -31.26 -2.37 15.33
CA VAL A 197 -30.56 -1.36 16.13
C VAL A 197 -30.93 -1.65 17.58
N LEU A 198 -30.00 -2.24 18.32
CA LEU A 198 -29.99 -2.20 19.77
C LEU A 198 -30.00 -0.72 20.15
N THR A 199 -31.19 -0.11 20.20
CA THR A 199 -31.44 1.01 21.07
C THR A 199 -31.01 0.50 22.42
N GLY A 200 -29.81 0.88 22.84
CA GLY A 200 -29.39 0.84 24.23
C GLY A 200 -30.27 1.78 25.03
N GLU A 201 -31.57 1.52 25.08
CA GLU A 201 -32.42 1.93 26.17
C GLU A 201 -31.86 1.20 27.39
N LYS A 202 -30.96 1.90 28.09
CA LYS A 202 -30.75 1.72 29.52
C LYS A 202 -32.08 1.95 30.23
N LYS A 203 -32.97 0.96 30.19
CA LYS A 203 -34.06 0.84 31.15
C LYS A 203 -33.60 -0.11 32.26
N GLY A 204 -32.54 0.33 32.93
CA GLY A 204 -32.12 -0.19 34.22
C GLY A 204 -32.45 0.87 35.25
N THR A 205 -33.70 0.89 35.70
CA THR A 205 -34.09 1.49 36.98
C THR A 205 -33.33 0.74 38.06
N ARG A 206 -32.21 1.32 38.50
CA ARG A 206 -31.64 1.01 39.80
C ARG A 206 -31.22 2.33 40.42
N GLU A 207 -31.86 2.58 41.54
CA GLU A 207 -31.73 3.75 42.39
C GLU A 207 -30.28 3.99 42.79
N ASP A 208 -29.94 5.27 42.87
CA ASP A 208 -29.03 5.88 43.84
C ASP A 208 -27.82 5.04 44.29
N ASP A 209 -26.65 5.32 43.71
CA ASP A 209 -25.42 5.37 44.51
C ASP A 209 -24.40 6.32 43.86
N GLY A 210 -24.06 7.39 44.58
CA GLY A 210 -23.22 8.51 44.14
C GLY A 210 -21.75 8.16 43.99
N GLY A 211 -21.39 7.52 42.88
CA GLY A 211 -19.99 7.30 42.49
C GLY A 211 -19.31 8.60 42.07
N ALA A 212 -18.53 9.21 42.98
CA ALA A 212 -17.71 10.38 42.72
C ALA A 212 -16.78 10.15 41.51
N GLU A 213 -16.99 10.93 40.45
CA GLU A 213 -16.19 10.91 39.25
C GLU A 213 -14.74 11.34 39.57
N SER A 214 -13.76 10.52 39.19
CA SER A 214 -12.35 10.78 39.45
C SER A 214 -11.91 12.14 38.88
N PRO A 215 -11.23 13.00 39.66
CA PRO A 215 -10.76 14.32 39.22
C PRO A 215 -9.91 14.29 37.93
N ARG A 216 -9.35 13.13 37.58
CA ARG A 216 -8.52 12.94 36.38
C ARG A 216 -9.35 12.82 35.10
N SER A 217 -10.55 12.25 35.16
CA SER A 217 -11.44 12.10 33.99
C SER A 217 -12.08 13.42 33.59
N LYS A 218 -12.42 14.25 34.59
CA LYS A 218 -13.01 15.57 34.37
C LYS A 218 -12.05 16.52 33.63
N LYS A 219 -10.78 16.54 34.03
CA LYS A 219 -9.75 17.39 33.39
C LYS A 219 -9.43 16.96 31.95
N ARG A 220 -9.52 15.65 31.64
CA ARG A 220 -9.34 15.16 30.26
C ARG A 220 -10.51 15.58 29.38
N ARG A 221 -11.75 15.54 29.88
CA ARG A 221 -12.94 15.96 29.10
C ARG A 221 -12.94 17.47 28.82
N GLU A 222 -12.47 18.28 29.77
CA GLU A 222 -12.29 19.73 29.59
C GLU A 222 -11.18 20.07 28.58
N LEU A 223 -10.09 19.30 28.53
CA LEU A 223 -8.96 19.56 27.61
C LEU A 223 -9.32 19.37 26.12
N TYR A 224 -10.31 18.51 25.83
CA TYR A 224 -10.74 18.20 24.46
C TYR A 224 -12.06 18.89 24.07
N GLY A 225 -12.58 19.82 24.87
CA GLY A 225 -13.80 20.57 24.53
C GLY A 225 -15.08 19.72 24.44
N LEU A 226 -15.04 18.47 24.92
CA LEU A 226 -16.20 17.55 24.99
C LEU A 226 -17.05 17.80 26.25
N GLY A 227 -17.01 19.01 26.79
CA GLY A 227 -17.95 19.42 27.82
C GLY A 227 -19.36 19.29 27.29
N ASP A 228 -20.28 18.80 28.13
CA ASP A 228 -21.70 18.66 27.81
C ASP A 228 -22.30 20.02 27.45
N VAL A 229 -22.16 20.42 26.19
CA VAL A 229 -22.95 21.51 25.62
C VAL A 229 -24.36 20.96 25.55
N LYS A 230 -25.16 21.29 26.55
CA LYS A 230 -26.62 21.17 26.57
C LYS A 230 -27.21 22.12 25.51
N GLY A 231 -26.78 21.95 24.27
CA GLY A 231 -27.25 22.67 23.10
C GLY A 231 -28.47 21.94 22.60
N LYS A 232 -29.63 22.61 22.65
CA LYS A 232 -30.80 22.23 21.85
C LYS A 232 -30.30 21.96 20.43
N GLY A 233 -30.40 20.71 19.98
CA GLY A 233 -30.03 20.32 18.63
C GLY A 233 -30.82 21.14 17.63
N LYS A 234 -30.25 22.23 17.15
CA LYS A 234 -30.65 22.80 15.86
C LYS A 234 -30.26 21.73 14.85
N ALA A 235 -31.26 21.15 14.21
CA ALA A 235 -31.05 20.37 13.00
C ALA A 235 -30.21 21.26 12.07
N VAL A 236 -28.97 20.87 11.84
CA VAL A 236 -28.11 21.53 10.86
C VAL A 236 -28.70 21.15 9.52
N ASP A 237 -29.20 22.15 8.78
CA ASP A 237 -29.72 21.95 7.44
C ASP A 237 -28.54 21.53 6.56
N VAL A 238 -28.56 20.27 6.10
CA VAL A 238 -27.51 19.68 5.28
C VAL A 238 -27.28 20.51 4.01
N GLY A 239 -28.33 21.17 3.50
CA GLY A 239 -28.23 22.05 2.33
C GLY A 239 -27.56 23.40 2.59
N GLU A 240 -27.48 23.86 3.83
CA GLU A 240 -26.71 25.05 4.21
C GLU A 240 -25.22 24.71 4.32
N PHE A 241 -24.90 23.54 4.89
CA PHE A 241 -23.53 23.06 5.00
C PHE A 241 -22.89 22.81 3.62
N GLU A 242 -23.60 22.15 2.69
CA GLU A 242 -23.07 21.92 1.33
C GLU A 242 -22.85 23.23 0.56
N ARG A 243 -23.71 24.23 0.75
CA ARG A 243 -23.53 25.56 0.14
C ARG A 243 -22.29 26.26 0.69
N GLN A 244 -22.07 26.16 2.00
CA GLN A 244 -20.91 26.77 2.64
C GLN A 244 -19.61 26.05 2.26
N ALA A 245 -19.64 24.72 2.11
CA ALA A 245 -18.51 23.94 1.62
C ALA A 245 -18.11 24.33 0.19
N ARG A 246 -19.09 24.45 -0.73
CA ARG A 246 -18.81 24.90 -2.12
C ARG A 246 -18.32 26.34 -2.20
N ALA A 247 -18.84 27.23 -1.34
CA ALA A 247 -18.35 28.60 -1.27
C ALA A 247 -16.88 28.64 -0.83
N SER A 248 -16.50 27.84 0.15
CA SER A 248 -15.12 27.73 0.61
C SER A 248 -14.20 27.11 -0.44
N GLU A 249 -14.68 26.15 -1.23
CA GLU A 249 -13.91 25.56 -2.33
C GLU A 249 -13.64 26.59 -3.43
N ASN A 250 -14.66 27.34 -3.85
CA ASN A 250 -14.50 28.40 -4.85
C ASN A 250 -13.52 29.48 -4.38
N GLU A 251 -13.57 29.88 -3.10
CA GLU A 251 -12.65 30.87 -2.54
C GLU A 251 -11.18 30.41 -2.63
N LEU A 252 -10.93 29.13 -2.33
CA LEU A 252 -9.58 28.54 -2.43
C LEU A 252 -9.08 28.46 -3.87
N VAL A 253 -9.95 28.13 -4.83
CA VAL A 253 -9.60 28.09 -6.26
C VAL A 253 -9.26 29.49 -6.76
N SER A 254 -10.10 30.49 -6.48
CA SER A 254 -9.81 31.87 -6.90
C SER A 254 -8.51 32.42 -6.29
N LYS A 255 -8.20 32.05 -5.04
CA LYS A 255 -6.96 32.46 -4.38
C LYS A 255 -5.72 31.76 -4.95
N ALA A 256 -5.88 30.56 -5.51
CA ALA A 256 -4.80 29.86 -6.20
C ALA A 256 -4.51 30.50 -7.57
N GLU A 257 -5.55 30.88 -8.32
CA GLU A 257 -5.41 31.56 -9.61
C GLU A 257 -4.77 32.95 -9.47
N GLU A 258 -5.14 33.73 -8.45
CA GLU A 258 -4.50 35.02 -8.16
C GLU A 258 -3.00 34.87 -7.86
N LYS A 259 -2.63 33.80 -7.15
CA LYS A 259 -1.23 33.52 -6.81
C LYS A 259 -0.41 33.07 -8.03
N GLU A 260 -1.00 32.28 -8.92
CA GLU A 260 -0.35 31.85 -10.16
C GLU A 260 -0.10 33.04 -11.11
N LEU A 261 -1.01 34.02 -11.12
CA LEU A 261 -0.85 35.24 -11.91
C LEU A 261 0.26 36.16 -11.37
N GLU A 262 0.39 36.30 -10.05
CA GLU A 262 1.51 37.05 -9.45
C GLU A 262 2.88 36.42 -9.74
N GLU A 263 2.96 35.09 -9.73
CA GLU A 263 4.21 34.35 -9.98
C GLU A 263 4.65 34.47 -11.45
N ALA A 264 3.70 34.48 -12.40
CA ALA A 264 3.99 34.66 -13.82
C ALA A 264 4.52 36.06 -14.19
N VAL A 265 4.18 37.10 -13.41
CA VAL A 265 4.69 38.47 -13.66
C VAL A 265 6.13 38.64 -13.15
N ALA A 266 6.57 37.82 -12.20
CA ALA A 266 7.93 37.89 -11.64
C ALA A 266 9.01 37.29 -12.57
N GLU A 267 8.68 36.35 -13.47
CA GLU A 267 9.67 35.67 -14.33
C GLU A 267 10.04 36.42 -15.64
N VAL A 268 9.31 37.47 -16.04
CA VAL A 268 9.55 38.15 -17.33
C VAL A 268 10.60 39.30 -17.24
N GLY A 269 11.22 39.49 -16.07
CA GLY A 269 12.12 40.63 -15.80
C GLY A 269 13.63 40.40 -15.93
N SER A 270 14.12 39.21 -16.29
CA SER A 270 15.56 38.88 -16.13
C SER A 270 16.24 38.32 -17.37
N GLU A 271 16.16 39.02 -18.51
CA GLU A 271 17.09 38.79 -19.63
C GLU A 271 17.59 40.10 -20.25
N GLY A 272 18.85 40.43 -19.97
CA GLY A 272 19.58 41.46 -20.69
C GLY A 272 20.77 42.06 -19.93
N SER A 273 21.98 41.56 -20.16
CA SER A 273 23.11 42.37 -20.68
C SER A 273 24.47 41.64 -20.54
N LEU A 274 25.17 41.59 -21.67
CA LEU A 274 26.52 41.07 -21.89
C LEU A 274 27.62 42.09 -21.51
N VAL A 275 28.76 41.55 -21.03
CA VAL A 275 30.16 41.90 -21.41
C VAL A 275 30.81 43.24 -20.95
N HIS A 276 32.00 43.06 -20.35
CA HIS A 276 33.21 43.91 -20.22
C HIS A 276 33.37 44.98 -19.11
N LYS A 277 34.48 44.77 -18.35
CA LYS A 277 35.63 45.65 -18.01
C LYS A 277 35.91 45.92 -16.53
N ASP A 278 37.18 45.71 -16.22
CA ASP A 278 37.92 45.99 -14.98
C ASP A 278 37.87 47.46 -14.52
N ILE A 279 38.40 47.65 -13.29
CA ILE A 279 39.03 48.86 -12.71
C ILE A 279 38.15 49.72 -11.78
N LEU A 280 38.45 49.52 -10.48
CA LEU A 280 38.70 50.50 -9.41
C LEU A 280 37.54 51.29 -8.75
N THR A 281 37.70 51.35 -7.41
CA THR A 281 37.37 52.45 -6.49
C THR A 281 35.90 52.73 -6.12
N LYS A 282 35.59 52.34 -4.87
CA LYS A 282 35.09 53.20 -3.77
C LYS A 282 34.02 54.22 -4.16
N GLU A 283 32.80 54.00 -3.66
CA GLU A 283 32.10 54.95 -2.78
C GLU A 283 31.00 54.24 -1.97
N GLN A 284 31.01 54.52 -0.68
CA GLN A 284 29.96 54.21 0.27
C GLN A 284 28.69 54.97 -0.13
N SER A 285 27.61 54.25 -0.44
CA SER A 285 26.27 54.81 -0.43
C SER A 285 25.38 53.95 0.45
N SER A 286 25.06 54.51 1.61
CA SER A 286 24.19 53.98 2.64
C SER A 286 22.74 54.01 2.19
N ASN A 287 22.22 52.89 1.68
CA ASN A 287 20.78 52.62 1.66
C ASN A 287 20.46 51.51 2.68
N SER A 288 20.50 51.91 3.95
CA SER A 288 19.99 51.18 5.09
C SER A 288 18.47 51.40 5.19
N ILE A 289 17.68 50.67 4.40
CA ILE A 289 16.22 50.70 4.50
C ILE A 289 15.67 49.27 4.43
N GLN A 290 15.26 48.76 5.60
CA GLN A 290 14.17 47.81 5.83
C GLN A 290 14.29 46.33 5.39
N GLN A 291 15.30 45.59 5.87
CA GLN A 291 15.16 44.12 6.04
C GLN A 291 15.33 43.57 7.48
N PRO A 292 14.96 44.28 8.57
CA PRO A 292 15.02 43.68 9.90
C PRO A 292 14.02 42.52 10.08
N HIS A 293 12.94 42.49 9.30
CA HIS A 293 11.86 41.51 9.48
C HIS A 293 12.24 40.11 8.97
N LEU A 294 12.99 40.01 7.87
CA LEU A 294 13.37 38.72 7.28
C LEU A 294 14.37 37.99 8.17
N ALA A 295 15.36 38.70 8.72
CA ALA A 295 16.31 38.12 9.68
C ALA A 295 15.61 37.63 10.96
N GLN A 296 14.61 38.38 11.46
CA GLN A 296 13.81 37.96 12.62
C GLN A 296 12.95 36.73 12.30
N SER A 297 12.31 36.67 11.13
CA SER A 297 11.53 35.51 10.69
C SER A 297 12.41 34.26 10.53
N LEU A 298 13.60 34.36 9.94
CA LEU A 298 14.55 33.24 9.84
C LEU A 298 15.06 32.76 11.21
N THR A 299 15.26 33.68 12.14
CA THR A 299 15.67 33.33 13.51
C THR A 299 14.53 32.61 14.23
N GLN A 300 13.28 33.08 14.09
CA GLN A 300 12.11 32.42 14.66
C GLN A 300 11.88 31.03 14.07
N THR A 301 11.96 30.87 12.74
CA THR A 301 11.80 29.56 12.10
C THR A 301 12.90 28.60 12.50
N SER A 302 14.16 29.05 12.58
CA SER A 302 15.26 28.19 13.05
C SER A 302 15.05 27.70 14.49
N SER A 303 14.55 28.56 15.38
CA SER A 303 14.27 28.19 16.77
C SER A 303 13.10 27.21 16.89
N ALA A 304 12.06 27.38 16.07
CA ALA A 304 10.92 26.47 16.00
C ALA A 304 11.35 25.08 15.50
N LEU A 305 12.12 25.02 14.40
CA LEU A 305 12.64 23.77 13.83
C LEU A 305 13.57 23.03 14.82
N SER A 306 14.45 23.76 15.52
CA SER A 306 15.32 23.18 16.55
C SER A 306 14.51 22.55 17.69
N THR A 307 13.43 23.21 18.11
CA THR A 307 12.50 22.70 19.12
C THR A 307 11.79 21.43 18.64
N THR A 308 11.31 21.41 17.39
CA THR A 308 10.68 20.24 16.77
C THR A 308 11.65 19.05 16.67
N LEU A 309 12.89 19.28 16.23
CA LEU A 309 13.92 18.24 16.16
C LEU A 309 14.24 17.67 17.55
N SER A 310 14.33 18.53 18.57
CA SER A 310 14.56 18.10 19.95
C SER A 310 13.42 17.23 20.49
N HIS A 311 12.17 17.58 20.16
CA HIS A 311 10.99 16.77 20.50
C HIS A 311 10.97 15.43 19.77
N LEU A 312 11.25 15.40 18.46
CA LEU A 312 11.29 14.16 17.67
C LEU A 312 12.40 13.23 18.16
N ALA A 313 13.59 13.76 18.43
CA ALA A 313 14.72 13.00 18.97
C ALA A 313 14.39 12.40 20.34
N SER A 314 13.77 13.19 21.23
CA SER A 314 13.35 12.72 22.57
C SER A 314 12.25 11.65 22.48
N SER A 315 11.30 11.79 21.55
CA SER A 315 10.22 10.83 21.29
C SER A 315 10.77 9.50 20.74
N LEU A 316 11.70 9.56 19.78
CA LEU A 316 12.41 8.40 19.24
C LEU A 316 13.23 7.68 20.32
N SER A 317 13.94 8.42 21.17
CA SER A 317 14.70 7.86 22.30
C SER A 317 13.78 7.13 23.28
N SER A 318 12.58 7.66 23.54
CA SER A 318 11.57 6.98 24.37
C SER A 318 11.01 5.72 23.71
N LEU A 319 10.89 5.68 22.38
CA LEU A 319 10.40 4.52 21.62
C LEU A 319 11.44 3.41 21.51
N THR A 320 12.74 3.73 21.55
CA THR A 320 13.83 2.76 21.42
C THR A 320 14.31 2.18 22.75
N GLN A 321 13.67 2.52 23.88
CA GLN A 321 14.03 1.95 25.17
C GLN A 321 13.79 0.42 25.21
N PRO A 322 14.79 -0.37 25.60
CA PRO A 322 14.76 -1.84 25.51
C PRO A 322 13.67 -2.47 26.38
N GLU A 323 13.24 -1.84 27.48
CA GLU A 323 12.15 -2.33 28.32
C GLU A 323 10.81 -2.46 27.57
N ARG A 324 10.56 -1.62 26.56
CA ARG A 324 9.31 -1.67 25.79
C ARG A 324 9.30 -2.72 24.68
N LEU A 325 10.46 -3.25 24.30
CA LEU A 325 10.59 -4.28 23.28
C LEU A 325 10.27 -5.69 23.80
N ALA A 326 10.17 -5.87 25.13
CA ALA A 326 9.84 -7.16 25.75
C ALA A 326 8.35 -7.51 25.70
N GLU A 327 7.46 -6.53 25.51
CA GLU A 327 6.01 -6.77 25.33
C GLU A 327 5.69 -7.08 23.85
N GLY A 328 5.78 -8.36 23.48
CA GLY A 328 5.70 -8.86 22.09
C GLY A 328 4.43 -8.52 21.29
N GLU A 329 3.38 -7.98 21.90
CA GLU A 329 2.10 -7.70 21.22
C GLU A 329 2.03 -6.37 20.46
N LYS A 330 2.97 -5.43 20.67
CA LYS A 330 2.92 -4.08 20.04
C LYS A 330 4.04 -3.80 19.04
N SER A 331 4.86 -4.80 18.70
CA SER A 331 6.03 -4.64 17.84
C SER A 331 5.71 -4.02 16.47
N GLY A 332 4.59 -4.41 15.85
CA GLY A 332 4.17 -3.86 14.56
C GLY A 332 3.81 -2.38 14.60
N LYS A 333 3.14 -1.92 15.67
CA LYS A 333 2.80 -0.49 15.83
C LYS A 333 4.05 0.35 16.09
N LEU A 334 4.96 -0.16 16.91
CA LEU A 334 6.24 0.51 17.21
C LEU A 334 7.07 0.71 15.94
N PHE A 335 7.11 -0.28 15.05
CA PHE A 335 7.82 -0.16 13.77
C PHE A 335 7.22 0.92 12.87
N VAL A 336 5.88 1.01 12.78
CA VAL A 336 5.20 2.06 12.01
C VAL A 336 5.48 3.44 12.60
N ASP A 337 5.40 3.58 13.93
CA ASP A 337 5.65 4.85 14.62
C ASP A 337 7.10 5.32 14.43
N ILE A 338 8.08 4.42 14.56
CA ILE A 338 9.49 4.72 14.29
C ILE A 338 9.69 5.14 12.84
N LYS A 339 9.09 4.42 11.89
CA LYS A 339 9.20 4.74 10.46
C LYS A 339 8.65 6.13 10.17
N LEU A 340 7.46 6.45 10.69
CA LEU A 340 6.82 7.74 10.52
C LEU A 340 7.70 8.88 11.08
N HIS A 341 8.29 8.68 12.26
CA HIS A 341 9.19 9.66 12.87
C HIS A 341 10.50 9.84 12.07
N THR A 342 11.06 8.76 11.52
CA THR A 342 12.27 8.85 10.68
C THR A 342 12.00 9.56 9.35
N GLU A 343 10.81 9.39 8.77
CA GLU A 343 10.40 10.07 7.55
C GLU A 343 10.17 11.57 7.81
N ALA A 344 9.46 11.92 8.88
CA ALA A 344 9.29 13.31 9.29
C ALA A 344 10.64 14.01 9.56
N LEU A 345 11.60 13.31 10.17
CA LEU A 345 12.95 13.85 10.40
C LEU A 345 13.68 14.12 9.07
N LYS A 346 13.53 13.23 8.08
CA LYS A 346 14.11 13.39 6.75
C LYS A 346 13.56 14.61 6.03
N ASP A 347 12.25 14.85 6.11
CA ASP A 347 11.60 16.00 5.50
C ASP A 347 12.08 17.31 6.13
N VAL A 348 12.17 17.36 7.47
CA VAL A 348 12.70 18.53 8.19
C VAL A 348 14.16 18.82 7.80
N LEU A 349 14.99 17.79 7.66
CA LEU A 349 16.38 17.95 7.20
C LEU A 349 16.46 18.41 5.75
N GLY A 350 15.54 17.97 4.89
CA GLY A 350 15.42 18.44 3.51
C GLY A 350 15.16 19.96 3.43
N VAL A 351 14.15 20.42 4.17
CA VAL A 351 13.81 21.85 4.27
C VAL A 351 14.99 22.67 4.82
N LEU A 352 15.70 22.18 5.84
CA LEU A 352 16.88 22.85 6.36
C LEU A 352 18.00 22.97 5.30
N GLY A 353 18.19 21.94 4.47
CA GLY A 353 19.16 21.98 3.36
C GLY A 353 18.81 23.03 2.30
N GLU A 354 17.53 23.17 1.96
CA GLU A 354 17.05 24.20 1.02
C GLU A 354 17.23 25.61 1.59
N VAL A 355 16.91 25.81 2.88
CA VAL A 355 17.12 27.10 3.57
C VAL A 355 18.61 27.47 3.62
N GLU A 356 19.49 26.51 3.89
CA GLU A 356 20.94 26.77 3.90
C GLU A 356 21.46 27.11 2.49
N LYS A 357 20.95 26.42 1.46
CA LYS A 357 21.28 26.70 0.06
C LYS A 357 20.82 28.09 -0.37
N ALA A 358 19.60 28.49 -0.01
CA ALA A 358 19.08 29.84 -0.24
C ALA A 358 19.94 30.89 0.46
N ARG A 359 20.38 30.63 1.70
CA ARG A 359 21.26 31.54 2.46
C ARG A 359 22.66 31.70 1.85
N LYS A 360 23.20 30.67 1.18
CA LYS A 360 24.53 30.71 0.54
C LYS A 360 24.51 31.33 -0.86
N GLY A 361 23.35 31.37 -1.51
CA GLY A 361 23.17 31.94 -2.85
C GLY A 361 22.86 33.44 -2.86
N TRP A 362 22.71 34.04 -1.67
CA TRP A 362 22.60 35.48 -1.42
C TRP A 362 23.92 35.96 -0.80
#